data_AF-A0A841H1W5-F1
#
_entry.id   AF-A0A841H1W5-F1
#
_cell.length_a   1.000
_cell.length_b   1.000
_cell.length_c   1.000
_cell.angle_alpha   90.00
_cell.angle_beta   90.00
_cell.angle_gamma   90.00
#
_symmetry.space_group_name_H-M   'P 1'
#
loop_
_entity.id
_entity.type
_entity.pdbx_description
1 polymer ?
#
loop_
_entity_poly.entity_id
_entity_poly.type
_entity_poly.pdbx_seq_one_letter_code
_entity_poly.pdbx_strand_id
1 'polypeptide(L)'
;MSTDAPAPVTAQAYVERRRARILEALGRPAPTAGAGAKELSAEHLEYVRREGEELYVNELAWEELTDEESIPGGHLTEMVFPAFLAFVDGLLVERVPADALAPARPHPDGVEAILAMLGDRHAELSADVEKGADSQQVVYARAMTAQLIDLVLHRLYRVSQAEIERLEAQP
;
A
#
# COMPACT_ATOMS: atom_id res chain seq x y z
N MET A 1 -18.34 -34.79 8.09
CA MET A 1 -17.15 -33.98 8.38
C MET A 1 -17.08 -32.91 7.32
N SER A 2 -17.70 -31.76 7.58
CA SER A 2 -17.61 -30.62 6.68
C SER A 2 -16.34 -29.85 7.03
N THR A 3 -15.35 -29.93 6.17
CA THR A 3 -14.23 -29.00 6.13
C THR A 3 -14.79 -27.65 5.69
N ASP A 4 -15.00 -26.77 6.66
CA ASP A 4 -15.28 -25.37 6.43
C ASP A 4 -13.99 -24.74 5.89
N ALA A 5 -13.89 -24.61 4.56
CA ALA A 5 -12.82 -23.85 3.97
C ALA A 5 -13.02 -22.39 4.41
N PRO A 6 -11.99 -21.70 4.94
CA PRO A 6 -12.14 -20.30 5.33
C PRO A 6 -12.66 -19.51 4.13
N ALA A 7 -13.72 -18.72 4.33
CA ALA A 7 -14.25 -17.86 3.30
C ALA A 7 -13.12 -16.99 2.72
N PRO A 8 -13.11 -16.74 1.39
CA PRO A 8 -12.09 -15.91 0.77
C PRO A 8 -12.06 -14.57 1.49
N VAL A 9 -10.90 -14.21 2.04
CA VAL A 9 -10.70 -12.92 2.71
C VAL A 9 -10.93 -11.86 1.64
N THR A 10 -11.96 -11.03 1.84
CA THR A 10 -12.24 -9.92 0.90
C THR A 10 -11.04 -8.98 0.85
N ALA A 11 -10.83 -8.31 -0.28
CA ALA A 11 -9.79 -7.31 -0.48
C ALA A 11 -9.67 -6.33 0.71
N GLN A 12 -10.81 -5.80 1.13
CA GLN A 12 -10.90 -4.90 2.29
C GLN A 12 -10.49 -5.60 3.61
N ALA A 13 -10.94 -6.83 3.85
CA ALA A 13 -10.57 -7.57 5.05
C ALA A 13 -9.06 -7.88 5.12
N TYR A 14 -8.41 -8.05 3.96
CA TYR A 14 -6.95 -8.19 3.91
C TYR A 14 -6.26 -6.92 4.40
N VAL A 15 -6.61 -5.76 3.83
CA VAL A 15 -6.04 -4.47 4.22
C VAL A 15 -6.29 -4.17 5.69
N GLU A 16 -7.51 -4.38 6.18
CA GLU A 16 -7.85 -4.15 7.58
C GLU A 16 -7.09 -5.06 8.54
N ARG A 17 -6.83 -6.32 8.15
CA ARG A 17 -5.97 -7.20 8.95
C ARG A 17 -4.53 -6.69 9.02
N ARG A 18 -3.98 -6.18 7.91
CA ARG A 18 -2.63 -5.60 7.87
C ARG A 18 -2.55 -4.33 8.71
N ARG A 19 -3.55 -3.46 8.58
CA ARG A 19 -3.74 -2.27 9.41
C ARG A 19 -3.78 -2.63 10.89
N ALA A 20 -4.63 -3.58 11.29
CA ALA A 20 -4.75 -4.01 12.68
C ALA A 20 -3.42 -4.51 13.26
N ARG A 21 -2.68 -5.33 12.50
CA ARG A 21 -1.35 -5.82 12.91
C ARG A 21 -0.37 -4.67 13.16
N ILE A 22 -0.32 -3.68 12.27
CA ILE A 22 0.54 -2.51 12.42
C ILE A 22 0.15 -1.72 13.67
N LEU A 23 -1.14 -1.42 13.83
CA LEU A 23 -1.65 -0.65 14.96
C LEU A 23 -1.43 -1.35 16.31
N GLU A 24 -1.58 -2.68 16.36
CA GLU A 24 -1.30 -3.49 17.54
C GLU A 24 0.18 -3.41 17.92
N ALA A 25 1.08 -3.60 16.96
CA ALA A 25 2.53 -3.57 17.20
C ALA A 25 3.05 -2.18 17.62
N LEU A 26 2.39 -1.10 17.17
CA LEU A 26 2.74 0.25 17.58
C LEU A 26 2.55 0.46 19.09
N GLY A 27 1.57 -0.22 19.71
CA GLY A 27 1.31 -0.11 21.15
C GLY A 27 0.96 1.31 21.63
N ARG A 28 0.62 2.21 20.70
CA ARG A 28 0.28 3.61 20.92
C ARG A 28 -0.86 4.03 20.00
N PRO A 29 -1.62 5.08 20.34
CA PRO A 29 -2.44 5.77 19.36
C PRO A 29 -1.57 6.20 18.17
N ALA A 30 -1.90 5.72 16.97
CA ALA A 30 -1.21 6.10 15.75
C ALA A 30 -1.91 7.32 15.15
N PRO A 31 -1.26 8.50 15.11
CA PRO A 31 -1.86 9.65 14.44
C PRO A 31 -1.91 9.35 12.95
N THR A 32 -3.11 9.34 12.37
CA THR A 32 -3.27 9.35 10.92
C THR A 32 -2.71 10.66 10.38
N ALA A 33 -1.82 10.58 9.38
CA ALA A 33 -1.35 11.75 8.67
C ALA A 33 -2.54 12.53 8.10
N GLY A 34 -2.57 13.86 8.28
CA GLY A 34 -3.69 14.69 7.84
C GLY A 34 -4.98 14.52 8.65
N ALA A 35 -4.91 14.05 9.90
CA ALA A 35 -6.09 13.96 10.76
C ALA A 35 -6.85 15.30 10.84
N GLY A 36 -8.15 15.27 10.53
CA GLY A 36 -9.01 16.46 10.49
C GLY A 36 -8.91 17.29 9.20
N ALA A 37 -8.18 16.80 8.19
CA ALA A 37 -8.18 17.40 6.87
C ALA A 37 -9.55 17.33 6.21
N LYS A 38 -9.80 18.25 5.28
CA LYS A 38 -11.03 18.25 4.48
C LYS A 38 -10.97 17.11 3.45
N GLU A 39 -11.99 16.28 3.47
CA GLU A 39 -12.17 15.22 2.47
C GLU A 39 -12.28 15.78 1.04
N LEU A 40 -11.75 15.02 0.11
CA LEU A 40 -11.90 15.21 -1.33
C LEU A 40 -13.35 14.96 -1.76
N SER A 41 -13.75 15.55 -2.88
CA SER A 41 -14.99 15.16 -3.53
C SER A 41 -14.84 13.76 -4.13
N ALA A 42 -15.95 13.05 -4.34
CA ALA A 42 -15.96 11.73 -4.96
C ALA A 42 -15.23 11.70 -6.32
N GLU A 43 -15.39 12.75 -7.14
CA GLU A 43 -14.69 12.90 -8.41
C GLU A 43 -13.16 12.98 -8.24
N HIS A 44 -12.68 13.74 -7.26
CA HIS A 44 -11.24 13.84 -6.98
C HIS A 44 -10.69 12.57 -6.33
N LEU A 45 -11.48 11.87 -5.51
CA LEU A 45 -11.10 10.56 -4.97
C LEU A 45 -10.90 9.54 -6.09
N GLU A 46 -11.83 9.48 -7.05
CA GLU A 46 -11.72 8.59 -8.20
C GLU A 46 -10.52 8.95 -9.08
N TYR A 47 -10.26 10.25 -9.28
CA TYR A 47 -9.06 10.71 -9.95
C TYR A 47 -7.79 10.20 -9.25
N VAL A 48 -7.65 10.46 -7.95
CA VAL A 48 -6.49 10.02 -7.14
C VAL A 48 -6.31 8.50 -7.18
N ARG A 49 -7.42 7.74 -7.06
CA ARG A 49 -7.41 6.28 -7.15
C ARG A 49 -6.86 5.80 -8.50
N ARG A 50 -7.33 6.39 -9.60
CA ARG A 50 -6.90 6.03 -10.96
C ARG A 50 -5.44 6.39 -11.20
N GLU A 51 -4.98 7.57 -10.79
CA GLU A 51 -3.56 7.94 -10.93
C GLU A 51 -2.64 6.99 -10.14
N GLY A 52 -3.04 6.60 -8.93
CA GLY A 52 -2.33 5.59 -8.16
C GLY A 52 -2.31 4.21 -8.84
N GLU A 53 -3.43 3.80 -9.43
CA GLU A 53 -3.53 2.55 -10.20
C GLU A 53 -2.63 2.57 -11.44
N GLU A 54 -2.61 3.67 -12.19
CA GLU A 54 -1.74 3.83 -13.36
C GLU A 54 -0.25 3.75 -12.99
N LEU A 55 0.17 4.43 -11.92
CA LEU A 55 1.54 4.34 -11.41
C LEU A 55 1.91 2.90 -11.02
N TYR A 56 1.02 2.25 -10.26
CA TYR A 56 1.22 0.86 -9.83
C TYR A 56 1.39 -0.09 -11.02
N VAL A 57 0.49 -0.02 -12.01
CA VAL A 57 0.55 -0.91 -13.18
C VAL A 57 1.81 -0.64 -14.00
N ASN A 58 2.17 0.63 -14.20
CA ASN A 58 3.34 0.99 -15.00
C ASN A 58 4.65 0.51 -14.34
N GLU A 59 4.80 0.71 -13.04
CA GLU A 59 6.00 0.31 -12.30
C GLU A 59 6.12 -1.22 -12.20
N LEU A 60 5.01 -1.91 -11.93
CA LEU A 60 4.99 -3.38 -11.93
C LEU A 60 5.34 -3.96 -13.30
N ALA A 61 4.76 -3.41 -14.38
CA ALA A 61 5.06 -3.86 -15.73
C ALA A 61 6.52 -3.60 -16.13
N TRP A 62 7.13 -2.52 -15.61
CA TRP A 62 8.53 -2.22 -15.85
C TRP A 62 9.43 -3.24 -15.17
N GLU A 63 9.18 -3.55 -13.90
CA GLU A 63 9.93 -4.58 -13.16
C GLU A 63 9.77 -5.97 -13.80
N GLU A 64 8.58 -6.33 -14.28
CA GLU A 64 8.35 -7.59 -15.00
C GLU A 64 9.19 -7.71 -16.30
N LEU A 65 9.53 -6.58 -16.92
CA LEU A 65 10.34 -6.54 -18.14
C LEU A 65 11.84 -6.52 -17.87
N THR A 66 12.27 -5.89 -16.78
CA THR A 66 13.70 -5.64 -16.51
C THR A 66 14.31 -6.58 -15.48
N ASP A 67 13.53 -7.07 -14.50
CA ASP A 67 14.01 -7.84 -13.34
C ASP A 67 15.21 -7.17 -12.64
N GLU A 68 15.28 -5.83 -12.72
CA GLU A 68 16.47 -5.04 -12.38
C GLU A 68 16.64 -4.90 -10.86
N GLU A 69 15.53 -4.89 -10.11
CA GLU A 69 15.52 -4.71 -8.66
C GLU A 69 15.57 -6.02 -7.87
N SER A 70 15.96 -7.11 -8.55
CA SER A 70 16.20 -8.41 -7.94
C SER A 70 17.50 -8.39 -7.12
N ILE A 71 17.39 -8.42 -5.79
CA ILE A 71 18.55 -8.49 -4.89
C ILE A 71 18.66 -9.87 -4.21
N PRO A 72 19.86 -10.28 -3.73
CA PRO A 72 20.00 -11.49 -2.93
C PRO A 72 19.14 -11.41 -1.66
N GLY A 73 17.97 -12.06 -1.67
CA GLY A 73 16.99 -12.03 -0.58
C GLY A 73 15.56 -11.64 -0.99
N GLY A 74 15.32 -11.19 -2.23
CA GLY A 74 14.00 -10.79 -2.74
C GLY A 74 14.06 -9.46 -3.52
N HIS A 75 12.93 -8.91 -3.93
CA HIS A 75 12.87 -7.54 -4.49
C HIS A 75 12.69 -6.52 -3.36
N LEU A 76 13.34 -5.36 -3.46
CA LEU A 76 13.02 -4.21 -2.61
C LEU A 76 11.82 -3.49 -3.19
N THR A 77 10.62 -3.75 -2.68
CA THR A 77 9.36 -3.15 -3.16
C THR A 77 9.42 -1.62 -3.22
N GLU A 78 10.15 -0.98 -2.32
CA GLU A 78 10.33 0.47 -2.34
C GLU A 78 11.12 0.99 -3.55
N MET A 79 12.03 0.19 -4.11
CA MET A 79 12.80 0.50 -5.31
C MET A 79 12.01 0.21 -6.59
N VAL A 80 11.09 -0.75 -6.54
CA VAL A 80 10.18 -1.05 -7.65
C VAL A 80 9.13 0.04 -7.82
N PHE A 81 8.65 0.64 -6.72
CA PHE A 81 7.51 1.59 -6.74
C PHE A 81 7.87 3.05 -6.34
N PRO A 82 8.96 3.66 -6.84
CA PRO A 82 9.42 4.95 -6.35
C PRO A 82 8.44 6.10 -6.66
N ALA A 83 7.83 6.12 -7.85
CA ALA A 83 6.89 7.15 -8.25
C ALA A 83 5.54 6.99 -7.55
N PHE A 84 5.05 5.76 -7.41
CA PHE A 84 3.85 5.47 -6.62
C PHE A 84 4.00 5.92 -5.17
N LEU A 85 5.13 5.59 -4.53
CA LEU A 85 5.37 5.96 -3.14
C LEU A 85 5.53 7.49 -2.97
N ALA A 86 6.21 8.16 -3.91
CA ALA A 86 6.29 9.61 -3.91
C ALA A 86 4.91 10.28 -4.08
N PHE A 87 4.02 9.69 -4.89
CA PHE A 87 2.65 10.16 -5.04
C PHE A 87 1.86 10.04 -3.72
N VAL A 88 1.97 8.90 -3.03
CA VAL A 88 1.36 8.69 -1.70
C VAL A 88 1.92 9.69 -0.68
N ASP A 89 3.24 9.91 -0.66
CA ASP A 89 3.86 10.90 0.23
C ASP A 89 3.36 12.32 -0.05
N GLY A 90 3.13 12.66 -1.33
CA GLY A 90 2.53 13.93 -1.76
C GLY A 90 1.12 14.15 -1.21
N LEU A 91 0.31 13.09 -1.10
CA LEU A 91 -1.03 13.15 -0.49
C LEU A 91 -0.99 13.36 1.02
N LEU A 92 0.14 13.12 1.69
CA LEU A 92 0.24 13.18 3.16
C LEU A 92 1.05 14.39 3.66
N VAL A 93 1.38 15.34 2.77
CA VAL A 93 2.14 16.55 3.11
C VAL A 93 1.35 17.43 4.09
N GLU A 94 1.91 17.62 5.28
CA GLU A 94 1.36 18.49 6.33
C GLU A 94 2.09 19.82 6.49
N ARG A 95 3.30 19.92 5.97
CA ARG A 95 4.13 21.13 6.09
C ARG A 95 4.72 21.46 4.74
N VAL A 96 4.68 22.74 4.43
CA VAL A 96 5.32 23.32 3.26
C VAL A 96 6.28 24.42 3.71
N PRO A 97 7.30 24.75 2.92
CA PRO A 97 8.16 25.91 3.15
C PRO A 97 7.35 27.20 3.34
N ALA A 98 7.92 28.18 4.06
CA ALA A 98 7.23 29.43 4.38
C ALA A 98 6.91 30.30 3.14
N ASP A 99 7.64 30.10 2.05
CA ASP A 99 7.49 30.77 0.75
C ASP A 99 6.59 29.98 -0.23
N ALA A 100 5.96 28.89 0.22
CA ALA A 100 5.06 28.10 -0.61
C ALA A 100 3.82 28.91 -1.04
N LEU A 101 3.46 28.80 -2.33
CA LEU A 101 2.33 29.51 -2.93
C LEU A 101 0.96 28.98 -2.47
N ALA A 102 0.92 27.81 -1.84
CA ALA A 102 -0.28 27.19 -1.31
C ALA A 102 0.03 26.49 0.01
N PRO A 103 -0.92 26.43 0.96
CA PRO A 103 -0.73 25.68 2.20
C PRO A 103 -0.67 24.17 1.92
N ALA A 104 -0.07 23.45 2.85
CA ALA A 104 -0.17 21.99 2.89
C ALA A 104 -1.64 21.56 2.97
N ARG A 105 -2.02 20.57 2.17
CA ARG A 105 -3.36 19.98 2.13
C ARG A 105 -3.22 18.46 2.06
N PRO A 106 -3.14 17.79 3.22
CA PRO A 106 -3.09 16.34 3.23
C PRO A 106 -4.49 15.77 2.90
N HIS A 107 -4.49 14.62 2.23
CA HIS A 107 -5.64 13.90 1.72
C HIS A 107 -5.53 12.41 2.08
N PRO A 108 -5.62 12.06 3.38
CA PRO A 108 -5.55 10.67 3.83
C PRO A 108 -6.67 9.80 3.27
N ASP A 109 -7.83 10.38 2.96
CA ASP A 109 -8.94 9.73 2.26
C ASP A 109 -8.56 9.27 0.84
N GLY A 110 -7.71 10.04 0.13
CA GLY A 110 -7.12 9.60 -1.13
C GLY A 110 -6.19 8.39 -0.95
N VAL A 111 -5.41 8.35 0.14
CA VAL A 111 -4.55 7.20 0.47
C VAL A 111 -5.38 5.97 0.84
N GLU A 112 -6.49 6.14 1.56
CA GLU A 112 -7.43 5.05 1.85
C GLU A 112 -8.07 4.47 0.57
N ALA A 113 -8.40 5.32 -0.41
CA ALA A 113 -8.88 4.85 -1.72
C ALA A 113 -7.82 4.05 -2.48
N ILE A 114 -6.55 4.46 -2.40
CA ILE A 114 -5.41 3.72 -2.96
C ILE A 114 -5.24 2.36 -2.24
N LEU A 115 -5.33 2.33 -0.92
CA LEU A 115 -5.26 1.08 -0.13
C LEU A 115 -6.37 0.10 -0.52
N ALA A 116 -7.60 0.59 -0.75
CA ALA A 116 -8.68 -0.24 -1.24
C ALA A 116 -8.36 -0.85 -2.61
N MET A 117 -7.87 -0.05 -3.55
CA MET A 117 -7.43 -0.51 -4.89
C MET A 117 -6.32 -1.56 -4.80
N LEU A 118 -5.29 -1.34 -3.96
CA LEU A 118 -4.22 -2.33 -3.75
C LEU A 118 -4.76 -3.63 -3.14
N GLY A 119 -5.73 -3.52 -2.23
CA GLY A 119 -6.43 -4.67 -1.66
C GLY A 119 -7.15 -5.50 -2.72
N ASP A 120 -7.87 -4.83 -3.63
CA ASP A 120 -8.57 -5.48 -4.75
C ASP A 120 -7.56 -6.19 -5.65
N ARG A 121 -6.46 -5.52 -5.99
CA ARG A 121 -5.40 -6.10 -6.82
C ARG A 121 -4.74 -7.32 -6.19
N HIS A 122 -4.45 -7.27 -4.89
CA HIS A 122 -3.92 -8.42 -4.16
C HIS A 122 -4.91 -9.59 -4.14
N ALA A 123 -6.22 -9.32 -4.03
CA ALA A 123 -7.24 -10.35 -4.06
C ALA A 123 -7.34 -11.02 -5.45
N GLU A 124 -7.28 -10.25 -6.53
CA GLU A 124 -7.22 -10.76 -7.91
C GLU A 124 -6.01 -11.69 -8.10
N LEU A 125 -4.81 -11.21 -7.73
CA LEU A 125 -3.57 -11.98 -7.83
C LEU A 125 -3.62 -13.25 -6.97
N SER A 126 -4.23 -13.18 -5.78
CA SER A 126 -4.42 -14.37 -4.92
C SER A 126 -5.35 -15.39 -5.56
N ALA A 127 -6.45 -14.95 -6.17
CA ALA A 127 -7.38 -15.83 -6.87
C ALA A 127 -6.73 -16.50 -8.09
N ASP A 128 -5.83 -15.81 -8.78
CA ASP A 128 -5.09 -16.38 -9.90
C ASP A 128 -4.09 -17.45 -9.44
N VAL A 129 -3.34 -17.20 -8.36
CA VAL A 129 -2.47 -18.22 -7.73
C VAL A 129 -3.29 -19.45 -7.32
N GLU A 130 -4.45 -19.25 -6.68
CA GLU A 130 -5.33 -20.35 -6.24
C GLU A 130 -5.88 -21.18 -7.41
N LYS A 131 -6.10 -20.55 -8.58
CA LYS A 131 -6.50 -21.24 -9.82
C LYS A 131 -5.34 -21.96 -10.51
N GLY A 132 -4.14 -21.90 -9.94
CA GLY A 132 -2.95 -22.54 -10.51
C GLY A 132 -2.25 -21.71 -11.58
N ALA A 133 -2.48 -20.39 -11.62
CA ALA A 133 -1.58 -19.49 -12.34
C ALA A 133 -0.27 -19.40 -11.55
N ASP A 134 0.56 -20.44 -11.67
CA ASP A 134 1.85 -20.55 -11.01
C ASP A 134 2.96 -19.99 -11.91
N SER A 135 2.69 -18.88 -12.61
CA SER A 135 3.79 -18.11 -13.15
C SER A 135 4.48 -17.41 -11.99
N GLN A 136 5.80 -17.55 -11.93
CA GLN A 136 6.65 -16.87 -10.95
C GLN A 136 6.30 -15.38 -10.84
N GLN A 137 5.88 -14.77 -11.97
CA GLN A 137 5.38 -13.41 -12.09
C GLN A 137 4.15 -13.11 -11.21
N VAL A 138 3.09 -13.93 -11.24
CA VAL A 138 1.88 -13.67 -10.44
C VAL A 138 2.17 -13.80 -8.95
N VAL A 139 3.01 -14.77 -8.57
CA VAL A 139 3.46 -14.94 -7.19
C VAL A 139 4.25 -13.72 -6.71
N TYR A 140 5.15 -13.19 -7.55
CA TYR A 140 5.92 -12.00 -7.23
C TYR A 140 5.09 -10.73 -7.18
N ALA A 141 4.23 -10.50 -8.17
CA ALA A 141 3.31 -9.37 -8.18
C ALA A 141 2.48 -9.36 -6.89
N ARG A 142 1.92 -10.52 -6.48
CA ARG A 142 1.16 -10.64 -5.23
C ARG A 142 1.98 -10.28 -4.00
N ALA A 143 3.22 -10.78 -3.91
CA ALA A 143 4.11 -10.50 -2.79
C ALA A 143 4.46 -9.00 -2.71
N MET A 144 4.80 -8.40 -3.85
CA MET A 144 5.09 -6.97 -3.94
C MET A 144 3.86 -6.11 -3.60
N THR A 145 2.66 -6.45 -4.07
CA THR A 145 1.43 -5.74 -3.67
C THR A 145 1.21 -5.80 -2.16
N ALA A 146 1.43 -6.98 -1.54
CA ALA A 146 1.29 -7.15 -0.10
C ALA A 146 2.30 -6.32 0.72
N GLN A 147 3.53 -6.17 0.21
CA GLN A 147 4.56 -5.30 0.81
C GLN A 147 4.25 -3.82 0.57
N LEU A 148 3.76 -3.46 -0.61
CA LEU A 148 3.38 -2.09 -0.95
C LEU A 148 2.23 -1.59 -0.06
N ILE A 149 1.24 -2.44 0.24
CA ILE A 149 0.18 -2.14 1.21
C ILE A 149 0.78 -1.74 2.58
N ASP A 150 1.79 -2.48 3.07
CA ASP A 150 2.45 -2.14 4.34
C ASP A 150 3.21 -0.81 4.24
N LEU A 151 3.94 -0.58 3.14
CA LEU A 151 4.65 0.68 2.91
C LEU A 151 3.72 1.89 2.88
N VAL A 152 2.52 1.75 2.33
CA VAL A 152 1.49 2.80 2.34
C VAL A 152 0.91 2.99 3.74
N LEU A 153 0.61 1.89 4.46
CA LEU A 153 0.13 1.96 5.84
C LEU A 153 1.17 2.61 6.77
N HIS A 154 2.46 2.32 6.58
CA HIS A 154 3.56 2.94 7.34
C HIS A 154 3.56 4.46 7.17
N ARG A 155 3.36 4.95 5.95
CA ARG A 155 3.25 6.39 5.64
C ARG A 155 2.00 7.01 6.27
N LEU A 156 0.85 6.37 6.11
CA LEU A 156 -0.43 6.84 6.63
C LEU A 156 -0.42 6.98 8.17
N TYR A 157 0.20 6.04 8.86
CA TYR A 157 0.24 5.98 10.34
C TYR A 157 1.53 6.52 10.97
N ARG A 158 2.46 7.04 10.15
CA ARG A 158 3.76 7.56 10.60
C ARG A 158 4.52 6.53 11.43
N VAL A 159 4.60 5.33 10.91
CA VAL A 159 5.42 4.27 11.50
C VAL A 159 6.88 4.66 11.27
N SER A 160 7.63 4.82 12.36
CA SER A 160 9.05 5.14 12.33
C SER A 160 9.88 3.94 11.92
N GLN A 161 11.11 4.16 11.44
CA GLN A 161 12.01 3.07 11.06
C GLN A 161 12.23 2.06 12.20
N ALA A 162 12.40 2.53 13.44
CA ALA A 162 12.54 1.67 14.61
C ALA A 162 11.26 0.90 14.99
N GLU A 163 10.09 1.33 14.51
CA GLU A 163 8.83 0.57 14.62
C GLU A 163 8.72 -0.47 13.52
N ILE A 164 9.14 -0.14 12.29
CA ILE A 164 9.20 -1.08 11.15
C ILE A 164 10.15 -2.24 11.48
N GLU A 165 11.37 -1.96 11.96
CA GLU A 165 12.33 -3.00 12.34
C GLU A 165 11.79 -3.94 13.42
N ARG A 166 10.98 -3.42 14.36
CA ARG A 166 10.33 -4.24 15.39
C ARG A 166 9.19 -5.09 14.84
N LEU A 167 8.45 -4.57 13.87
CA LEU A 167 7.40 -5.29 13.15
C LEU A 167 7.97 -6.45 12.33
N GLU A 168 9.10 -6.23 11.65
CA GLU A 168 9.78 -7.24 10.84
C GLU A 168 10.48 -8.31 11.69
N ALA A 169 10.92 -7.95 12.91
CA ALA A 169 11.50 -8.89 13.86
C ALA A 169 10.47 -9.81 14.55
N GLN A 170 9.16 -9.58 14.35
CA GLN A 170 8.09 -10.42 14.87
C GLN A 170 7.55 -11.34 13.76
N PRO A 171 7.65 -12.68 13.92
CA PRO A 171 7.25 -13.65 12.90
C PRO A 171 5.75 -13.72 12.66
#